data_AF-A0A936VFG3-F1
#
_entry.id   AF-A0A936VFG3-F1
#
_cell.length_a   1.000
_cell.length_b   1.000
_cell.length_c   1.000
_cell.angle_alpha   90.00
_cell.angle_beta   90.00
_cell.angle_gamma   90.00
#
_symmetry.space_group_name_H-M   'P 1'
#
loop_
_entity.id
_entity.type
_entity.pdbx_description
1 polymer ?
#
loop_
_entity_poly.entity_id
_entity_poly.type
_entity_poly.pdbx_seq_one_letter_code
_entity_poly.pdbx_strand_id
1 'polypeptide(L)' 'MSATGRPIANTRVTLTNSEGFMWFAISNPFGHFRFDDIPSGTTYVLNGSAKRFAFAPQTLSVTDQVTNVNLIAEP' A
#
# COMPACT_ATOMS: atom_id res chain seq x y z
N MET A 1 -8.47 -4.02 0.20
CA MET A 1 -9.75 -4.74 0.27
C MET A 1 -9.84 -5.78 -0.85
N SER A 2 -10.68 -6.81 -0.71
CA SER A 2 -10.97 -7.77 -1.78
C SER A 2 -11.82 -7.15 -2.89
N ALA A 3 -11.93 -7.83 -4.05
CA ALA A 3 -12.85 -7.44 -5.13
C ALA A 3 -14.32 -7.33 -4.68
N THR A 4 -14.71 -8.02 -3.60
CA THR A 4 -16.04 -7.98 -2.98
C THR A 4 -16.19 -6.92 -1.88
N GLY A 5 -15.21 -6.02 -1.73
CA GLY A 5 -15.24 -4.93 -0.75
C GLY A 5 -14.92 -5.34 0.69
N ARG A 6 -14.43 -6.57 0.92
CA ARG A 6 -14.07 -7.02 2.28
C ARG A 6 -12.69 -6.49 2.68
N PRO A 7 -12.49 -6.06 3.94
CA PRO A 7 -11.16 -5.75 4.44
C PRO A 7 -10.27 -7.00 4.42
N ILE A 8 -8.98 -6.83 4.12
CA ILE A 8 -7.99 -7.90 4.15
C ILE A 8 -6.95 -7.55 5.21
N ALA A 9 -6.99 -8.29 6.31
CA ALA A 9 -6.03 -8.17 7.39
C ALA A 9 -4.68 -8.80 7.02
N ASN A 10 -3.61 -8.39 7.72
CA ASN A 10 -2.27 -8.95 7.54
C ASN A 10 -1.76 -8.86 6.09
N THR A 11 -2.20 -7.85 5.35
CA THR A 11 -1.64 -7.53 4.03
C THR A 11 -0.32 -6.83 4.27
N ARG A 12 0.77 -7.39 3.76
CA ARG A 12 2.05 -6.70 3.69
C ARG A 12 1.97 -5.67 2.58
N VAL A 13 2.07 -4.41 2.97
CA VAL A 13 2.12 -3.28 2.05
C VAL A 13 3.56 -2.82 1.95
N THR A 14 4.05 -2.67 0.73
CA THR A 14 5.41 -2.22 0.44
C THR A 14 5.35 -0.94 -0.36
N LEU A 15 6.11 0.05 0.07
CA LEU A 15 6.30 1.30 -0.65
C LEU A 15 7.75 1.34 -1.14
N THR A 16 7.98 1.59 -2.42
CA THR A 16 9.32 1.63 -3.02
C THR A 16 9.52 2.95 -3.76
N ASN A 17 10.61 3.66 -3.50
CA ASN A 17 10.92 4.89 -4.23
C ASN A 17 11.74 4.62 -5.51
N SER A 18 11.99 5.66 -6.30
CA SER A 18 12.81 5.58 -7.53
C SER A 18 14.26 5.16 -7.29
N GLU A 19 14.77 5.33 -6.08
CA GLU A 19 16.13 4.93 -5.68
C GLU A 19 16.20 3.48 -5.16
N GLY A 20 15.06 2.80 -5.02
CA GLY A 20 14.97 1.43 -4.54
C GLY A 20 14.85 1.27 -3.01
N PHE A 21 14.76 2.36 -2.25
CA PHE A 21 14.44 2.29 -0.83
C PHE A 21 13.03 1.76 -0.61
N MET A 22 12.88 0.90 0.39
CA MET A 22 11.62 0.21 0.68
C MET A 22 11.15 0.47 2.11
N TRP A 23 9.87 0.76 2.25
CA TRP A 23 9.16 0.80 3.52
C TRP A 23 8.11 -0.30 3.56
N PHE A 24 7.84 -0.81 4.77
CA PHE A 24 6.88 -1.89 4.98
C PHE A 24 5.85 -1.51 6.05
N ALA A 25 4.60 -1.81 5.77
CA ALA A 25 3.49 -1.74 6.71
C ALA A 25 2.66 -3.02 6.64
N ILE A 26 1.96 -3.34 7.72
CA ILE A 26 1.02 -4.46 7.76
C ILE A 26 -0.37 -3.90 8.00
N SER A 27 -1.35 -4.33 7.19
CA SER A 27 -2.74 -3.91 7.38
C SER A 27 -3.34 -4.51 8.65
N ASN A 28 -4.12 -3.70 9.36
CA ASN A 28 -4.84 -4.11 10.55
C ASN A 28 -6.06 -5.01 10.20
N PRO A 29 -6.82 -5.53 11.18
CA PRO A 29 -8.03 -6.33 10.93
C PRO A 29 -9.12 -5.65 10.08
N PHE A 30 -9.14 -4.32 10.05
CA PHE A 30 -10.04 -3.51 9.22
C PHE A 30 -9.46 -3.18 7.84
N GLY A 31 -8.27 -3.69 7.50
CA GLY A 31 -7.62 -3.48 6.20
C GLY A 31 -6.93 -2.12 6.04
N HIS A 32 -6.78 -1.34 7.12
CA HIS A 32 -6.08 -0.06 7.08
C HIS A 32 -4.59 -0.23 7.31
N PHE A 33 -3.78 0.60 6.64
CA PHE A 33 -2.33 0.68 6.79
C PHE A 33 -1.89 2.15 6.80
N ARG A 34 -0.71 2.41 7.35
CA ARG A 34 -0.08 3.73 7.39
C ARG A 34 1.42 3.58 7.24
N PHE A 35 2.03 4.54 6.59
CA PHE A 35 3.48 4.76 6.61
C PHE A 35 3.74 6.11 7.28
N ASP A 36 4.73 6.14 8.16
CA ASP A 36 5.18 7.32 8.87
C ASP A 36 6.58 7.70 8.39
N ASP A 37 6.90 8.99 8.47
CA ASP A 37 8.21 9.54 8.13
C ASP A 37 8.70 9.20 6.71
N ILE A 38 7.77 9.23 5.74
CA ILE A 38 8.09 9.05 4.32
C ILE A 38 8.59 10.38 3.73
N PRO A 39 9.76 10.40 3.09
CA PRO A 39 10.24 11.59 2.39
C PRO A 39 9.25 12.10 1.34
N SER A 40 8.95 13.39 1.37
CA SER A 40 8.13 14.03 0.35
C SER A 40 8.96 14.47 -0.87
N GLY A 41 8.30 14.85 -1.95
CA GLY A 41 8.91 15.29 -3.20
C GLY A 41 9.31 14.14 -4.15
N THR A 42 8.93 12.91 -3.83
CA THR A 42 9.29 11.72 -4.64
C THR A 42 8.06 10.90 -5.04
N THR A 43 8.19 10.17 -6.14
CA THR A 43 7.19 9.19 -6.57
C THR A 43 7.55 7.80 -6.06
N TYR A 44 6.54 7.12 -5.56
CA TYR A 44 6.64 5.80 -4.97
C TYR A 44 5.75 4.81 -5.71
N VAL A 45 6.14 3.54 -5.67
CA VAL A 45 5.31 2.41 -6.07
C VAL A 45 4.84 1.70 -4.82
N LEU A 46 3.53 1.65 -4.66
CA LEU A 46 2.84 0.92 -3.61
C LEU A 46 2.48 -0.48 -4.13
N ASN A 47 2.79 -1.50 -3.35
CA ASN A 47 2.45 -2.88 -3.66
C ASN A 47 1.81 -3.57 -2.45
N GLY A 48 0.83 -4.43 -2.70
CA GLY A 48 0.15 -5.21 -1.67
C GLY A 48 0.42 -6.70 -1.85
N SER A 49 0.62 -7.42 -0.75
CA SER A 49 0.71 -8.89 -0.77
C SER A 49 0.04 -9.49 0.46
N ALA A 50 -0.86 -10.45 0.24
CA ALA A 50 -1.46 -11.24 1.31
C ALA A 50 -1.62 -12.69 0.85
N LYS A 51 -1.78 -13.61 1.81
CA LYS A 51 -1.97 -15.03 1.49
C LYS A 51 -3.22 -15.20 0.60
N ARG A 52 -3.03 -15.74 -0.61
CA ARG A 52 -4.08 -15.95 -1.65
C ARG A 52 -4.64 -14.67 -2.30
N PHE A 53 -4.00 -13.52 -2.12
CA PHE A 53 -4.42 -12.29 -2.78
C PHE A 53 -3.23 -11.61 -3.46
N ALA A 54 -3.39 -11.28 -4.73
CA ALA A 54 -2.53 -10.38 -5.47
C ALA A 54 -3.19 -9.01 -5.56
N PHE A 55 -2.39 -7.96 -5.67
CA PHE A 55 -2.86 -6.58 -5.79
C PHE A 55 -2.10 -5.93 -6.93
N ALA A 56 -2.79 -5.13 -7.74
CA ALA A 56 -2.13 -4.33 -8.77
C ALA A 56 -1.24 -3.25 -8.11
N PRO A 57 0.02 -3.09 -8.54
CA PRO A 57 0.86 -2.00 -8.07
C PRO A 57 0.25 -0.64 -8.40
N GLN A 58 0.39 0.32 -7.48
CA GLN A 58 -0.11 1.69 -7.66
C GLN A 58 1.05 2.68 -7.52
N THR A 59 1.15 3.62 -8.46
CA THR A 59 2.13 4.71 -8.38
C THR A 59 1.52 5.90 -7.64
N LEU A 60 2.25 6.44 -6.67
CA LEU A 60 1.82 7.53 -5.81
C LEU A 60 2.90 8.62 -5.80
N SER A 61 2.52 9.86 -6.09
CA SER A 61 3.41 11.01 -5.88
C SER A 61 3.15 11.58 -4.49
N VAL A 62 4.17 11.51 -3.62
CA VAL A 62 4.09 12.00 -2.24
C VAL A 62 4.71 13.38 -2.19
N THR A 63 3.89 14.43 -2.23
CA THR A 63 4.33 15.82 -2.07
C THR A 63 4.07 16.36 -0.66
N ASP A 64 3.07 15.82 0.03
CA ASP A 64 2.69 16.09 1.42
C ASP A 64 1.99 14.83 1.98
N GLN A 65 0.97 14.97 2.83
CA GLN A 65 0.18 13.85 3.34
C GLN A 65 -0.73 13.28 2.25
N VAL A 66 -0.52 12.00 1.91
CA VAL A 66 -1.40 11.24 1.02
C VAL A 66 -2.38 10.41 1.84
N THR A 67 -3.68 10.59 1.59
CA THR A 67 -4.76 9.83 2.25
C THR A 67 -5.66 9.14 1.22
N ASN A 68 -6.56 8.27 1.68
CA ASN A 68 -7.55 7.57 0.84
C ASN A 68 -6.97 6.68 -0.27
N VAL A 69 -5.72 6.22 -0.10
CA VAL A 69 -5.12 5.23 -1.00
C VAL A 69 -5.72 3.85 -0.69
N ASN A 70 -6.18 3.16 -1.73
CA ASN A 70 -6.83 1.88 -1.58
C ASN A 70 -6.22 0.82 -2.51
N LEU A 71 -5.74 -0.27 -1.90
CA LEU A 71 -5.29 -1.47 -2.60
C LEU A 71 -6.46 -2.43 -2.77
N ILE A 72 -6.83 -2.74 -4.00
CA ILE A 72 -7.90 -3.69 -4.34
C ILE A 72 -7.24 -4.97 -4.83
N ALA A 73 -7.60 -6.09 -4.22
CA ALA A 73 -7.11 -7.39 -4.64
C ALA A 73 -7.72 -7.78 -6.01
N GLU A 74 -6.91 -8.39 -6.85
CA GLU A 74 -7.37 -8.94 -8.12
C GLU A 74 -8.36 -10.11 -7.88
N PRO A 75 -9.28 -10.38 -8.84
CA PRO A 75 -10.31 -11.40 -8.71
C PRO A 75 -9.79 -12.82 -8.52
#